data_AF-A0A1I7V0A3-F1
#
_entry.id   AF-A0A1I7V0A3-F1
#
_cell.length_a   1.000
_cell.length_b   1.000
_cell.length_c   1.000
_cell.angle_alpha   90.00
_cell.angle_beta   90.00
_cell.angle_gamma   90.00
#
_symmetry.space_group_name_H-M   'P 1'
#
loop_
_entity.id
_entity.type
_entity.pdbx_description
1 polymer ?
#
loop_
_entity_poly.entity_id
_entity_poly.type
_entity_poly.pdbx_seq_one_letter_code
_entity_poly.pdbx_strand_id
1 'polypeptide(L)'
;MYSTLEIFLVPIHYTVRTTSVVMVHVSDKLLPLLPLRILNSVYWAFFGSSLAIFALQFIYRYLTISMNKMIKTFYSWKIVLWLLIPIVNGIIWGLMGICLCRPTKESTEYLRPYVLKDFKTDIDEFDYLGGLMYLKLNDGSFKFYFNTLLTITVMSVIVSFSFVVIIFCGSKCYLMISEMNAITSSSACSQKLQSQLFYALVFQTLIPVLLLHFPISVMFGFVLTDHGLGIYSSIVSITISLYPAIDPLPNFFIISPYRKAAFRCIKRVHPMTDNSINQAPPNSKNVAAPAINNTV
;
A
#
# COMPACT_ATOMS: atom_id res chain seq x y z
N MET A 1 3.10 9.95 7.53
CA MET A 1 4.44 10.33 7.04
C MET A 1 4.62 9.95 5.58
N TYR A 2 4.56 8.67 5.21
CA TYR A 2 4.67 8.24 3.80
C TYR A 2 3.71 8.99 2.86
N SER A 3 2.40 8.96 3.12
CA SER A 3 1.41 9.67 2.29
C SER A 3 1.58 11.20 2.28
N THR A 4 2.12 11.77 3.37
CA THR A 4 2.42 13.22 3.42
C THR A 4 3.57 13.57 2.47
N LEU A 5 4.61 12.74 2.44
CA LEU A 5 5.72 12.89 1.51
C LEU A 5 5.30 12.64 0.07
N GLU A 6 4.42 11.65 -0.16
CA GLU A 6 3.87 11.36 -1.47
C GLU A 6 3.06 12.53 -2.03
N ILE A 7 2.19 13.15 -1.22
CA ILE A 7 1.45 14.36 -1.61
C ILE A 7 2.39 15.54 -1.86
N PHE A 8 3.43 15.68 -1.03
CA PHE A 8 4.37 16.78 -1.17
C PHE A 8 5.28 16.64 -2.39
N LEU A 9 5.83 15.44 -2.64
CA LEU A 9 6.78 15.17 -3.71
C LEU A 9 6.10 14.88 -5.05
N VAL A 10 4.93 14.24 -5.04
CA VAL A 10 4.25 13.73 -6.24
C VAL A 10 5.24 12.91 -7.11
N PRO A 11 5.80 11.81 -6.58
CA PRO A 11 6.86 11.07 -7.27
C PRO A 11 6.32 10.36 -8.52
N ILE A 12 7.02 10.54 -9.63
CA ILE A 12 6.68 9.96 -10.94
C ILE A 12 7.66 8.83 -11.22
N HIS A 13 7.16 7.60 -11.24
CA HIS A 13 7.93 6.46 -11.75
C HIS A 13 7.96 6.56 -13.27
N TYR A 14 9.16 6.68 -13.82
CA TYR A 14 9.37 6.77 -15.25
C TYR A 14 10.43 5.77 -15.69
N THR A 15 10.13 5.06 -16.76
CA THR A 15 11.01 4.04 -17.32
C THR A 15 11.13 4.22 -18.81
N VAL A 16 12.35 4.09 -19.33
CA VAL A 16 12.60 4.18 -20.76
C VAL A 16 13.78 3.30 -21.11
N ARG A 17 13.61 2.45 -22.11
CA ARG A 17 14.64 1.47 -22.48
C ARG A 17 15.06 0.66 -21.24
N THR A 18 16.35 0.67 -20.91
CA THR A 18 16.93 0.02 -19.73
C THR A 18 17.03 0.94 -18.50
N THR A 19 16.36 2.09 -18.52
CA THR A 19 16.44 3.12 -17.48
C THR A 19 15.20 3.09 -16.62
N SER A 20 15.40 3.18 -15.31
CA SER A 20 14.31 3.36 -14.34
C SER A 20 14.66 4.49 -13.40
N VAL A 21 13.78 5.49 -13.32
CA VAL A 21 13.95 6.67 -12.47
C VAL A 21 12.65 7.02 -11.75
N VAL A 22 12.79 7.60 -10.56
CA VAL A 22 11.71 8.23 -9.80
C VAL A 22 11.98 9.72 -9.80
N MET A 23 11.19 10.45 -10.59
CA MET A 23 11.33 11.88 -10.83
C MET A 23 10.40 12.68 -9.93
N VAL A 24 10.84 13.89 -9.57
CA VAL A 24 10.10 14.88 -8.79
C VAL A 24 10.30 16.23 -9.44
N HIS A 25 9.21 16.94 -9.74
CA HIS A 25 9.28 18.30 -10.28
C HIS A 25 9.95 19.25 -9.28
N VAL A 26 10.96 19.98 -9.74
CA VAL A 26 11.70 21.00 -8.98
C VAL A 26 10.98 22.34 -9.06
N SER A 27 10.50 22.72 -10.25
CA SER A 27 9.90 24.03 -10.56
C SER A 27 8.72 24.38 -9.65
N ASP A 28 7.95 23.38 -9.22
CA ASP A 28 6.76 23.56 -8.37
C ASP A 28 7.09 23.63 -6.86
N LYS A 29 8.37 23.52 -6.49
CA LYS A 29 8.80 23.40 -5.09
C LYS A 29 9.71 24.54 -4.70
N LEU A 30 9.46 25.13 -3.53
CA LEU A 30 10.29 26.17 -2.92
C LEU A 30 11.64 25.66 -2.37
N LEU A 31 11.93 24.35 -2.50
CA LEU A 31 13.10 23.72 -1.91
C LEU A 31 14.28 23.67 -2.90
N PRO A 32 15.52 23.89 -2.43
CA PRO A 32 16.70 23.61 -3.23
C PRO A 32 16.82 22.13 -3.62
N LEU A 33 17.63 21.85 -4.66
CA LEU A 33 17.78 20.52 -5.25
C LEU A 33 18.22 19.44 -4.24
N LEU A 34 19.18 19.75 -3.36
CA LEU A 34 19.73 18.77 -2.42
C LEU A 34 18.70 18.31 -1.36
N PRO A 35 17.98 19.21 -0.66
CA PRO A 35 16.85 18.83 0.19
C PRO A 35 15.78 18.01 -0.53
N LEU A 36 15.41 18.39 -1.76
CA LEU A 36 14.40 17.67 -2.54
C LEU A 36 14.85 16.23 -2.84
N ARG A 37 16.13 16.06 -3.19
CA ARG A 37 16.74 14.74 -3.42
C ARG A 37 16.77 13.87 -2.17
N ILE A 38 17.14 14.46 -1.03
CA ILE A 38 17.09 13.78 0.26
C ILE A 38 15.66 13.32 0.53
N LEU A 39 14.68 14.18 0.26
CA LEU A 39 13.28 13.88 0.48
C LEU A 39 12.76 12.77 -0.46
N ASN A 40 13.19 12.74 -1.72
CA ASN A 40 12.92 11.64 -2.66
C ASN A 40 13.56 10.31 -2.18
N SER A 41 14.78 10.36 -1.65
CA SER A 41 15.43 9.20 -1.04
C SER A 41 14.70 8.72 0.23
N VAL A 42 14.21 9.64 1.05
CA VAL A 42 13.37 9.32 2.23
C VAL A 42 12.04 8.69 1.79
N TYR A 43 11.47 9.11 0.67
CA TYR A 43 10.31 8.46 0.08
C TYR A 43 10.60 6.99 -0.26
N TRP A 44 11.77 6.68 -0.86
CA TRP A 44 12.21 5.29 -1.11
C TRP A 44 12.39 4.52 0.21
N ALA A 45 12.98 5.16 1.23
CA ALA A 45 13.16 4.56 2.55
C ALA A 45 11.83 4.15 3.18
N PHE A 46 10.82 5.02 3.13
CA PHE A 46 9.49 4.69 3.65
C PHE A 46 8.78 3.61 2.86
N PHE A 47 8.97 3.57 1.54
CA PHE A 47 8.42 2.49 0.72
C PHE A 47 9.02 1.13 1.12
N GLY A 48 10.34 1.02 1.20
CA GLY A 48 11.02 -0.20 1.67
C GLY A 48 10.61 -0.58 3.09
N SER A 49 10.56 0.38 4.01
CA SER A 49 10.10 0.16 5.38
C SER A 49 8.68 -0.38 5.45
N SER A 50 7.76 0.16 4.64
CA SER A 50 6.36 -0.25 4.61
C SER A 50 6.19 -1.70 4.14
N LEU A 51 6.94 -2.12 3.12
CA LEU A 51 6.93 -3.52 2.67
C LEU A 51 7.38 -4.49 3.78
N ALA A 52 8.41 -4.13 4.53
CA ALA A 52 8.87 -4.92 5.68
C ALA A 52 7.84 -4.95 6.82
N ILE A 53 7.12 -3.84 7.06
CA ILE A 53 6.01 -3.80 8.02
C ILE A 53 4.90 -4.77 7.60
N PHE A 54 4.53 -4.84 6.31
CA PHE A 54 3.51 -5.78 5.85
C PHE A 54 3.92 -7.23 6.10
N ALA A 55 5.15 -7.60 5.73
CA ALA A 55 5.67 -8.94 6.02
C ALA A 55 5.64 -9.25 7.53
N LEU A 56 6.05 -8.28 8.36
CA LEU A 56 6.02 -8.42 9.82
C LEU A 56 4.60 -8.60 10.38
N GLN A 57 3.61 -7.89 9.85
CA GLN A 57 2.21 -8.07 10.23
C GLN A 57 1.70 -9.48 9.92
N PHE A 58 2.09 -10.05 8.77
CA PHE A 58 1.74 -11.43 8.42
C PHE A 58 2.43 -12.46 9.32
N ILE A 59 3.70 -12.24 9.66
CA ILE A 59 4.41 -13.07 10.66
C ILE A 59 3.67 -13.01 12.00
N TYR A 60 3.36 -11.81 12.49
CA TYR A 60 2.68 -11.64 13.77
C TYR A 60 1.31 -12.34 13.81
N ARG A 61 0.50 -12.19 12.75
CA ARG A 61 -0.79 -12.88 12.61
C ARG A 61 -0.62 -14.40 12.66
N TYR A 62 0.35 -14.92 11.91
CA TYR A 62 0.65 -16.36 11.89
C TYR A 62 1.07 -16.87 13.26
N LEU A 63 1.98 -16.18 13.94
CA LEU A 63 2.43 -16.58 15.28
C LEU A 63 1.30 -16.54 16.32
N THR A 64 0.38 -15.58 16.18
CA THR A 64 -0.79 -15.46 17.07
C THR A 64 -1.76 -16.61 16.85
N ILE A 65 -2.13 -16.91 15.61
CA ILE A 65 -3.09 -17.99 15.29
C ILE A 65 -2.51 -19.36 15.63
N SER A 66 -1.22 -19.57 15.33
CA SER A 66 -0.54 -20.83 15.62
C SER A 66 -0.21 -21.05 17.10
N MET A 67 -0.47 -20.07 17.96
CA MET A 67 -0.09 -20.09 19.39
C MET A 67 1.40 -20.45 19.57
N ASN A 68 2.23 -20.05 18.61
CA ASN A 68 3.64 -20.42 18.58
C ASN A 68 4.38 -19.71 19.73
N LYS A 69 5.29 -20.40 20.42
CA LYS A 69 6.09 -19.83 21.52
C LYS A 69 6.82 -18.53 21.13
N MET A 70 7.16 -18.34 19.86
CA MET A 70 7.77 -17.10 19.36
C MET A 70 6.89 -15.87 19.54
N ILE A 71 5.57 -15.98 19.68
CA ILE A 71 4.70 -14.81 19.93
C ILE A 71 5.07 -14.09 21.23
N LYS A 72 5.65 -14.79 22.20
CA LYS A 72 6.19 -14.20 23.45
C LYS A 72 7.29 -13.17 23.18
N THR A 73 7.96 -13.23 22.03
CA THR A 73 8.95 -12.22 21.63
C THR A 73 8.33 -10.86 21.32
N PHE A 74 7.06 -10.82 20.87
CA PHE A 74 6.32 -9.57 20.64
C PHE A 74 5.82 -8.93 21.94
N TYR A 75 5.64 -9.72 23.02
CA TYR A 75 5.19 -9.23 24.32
C TYR A 75 6.35 -9.05 25.33
N SER A 76 7.60 -9.07 24.86
CA SER A 76 8.80 -8.86 25.68
C SER A 76 9.68 -7.78 25.07
N TRP A 77 10.80 -7.45 25.73
CA TRP A 77 11.78 -6.48 25.21
C TRP A 77 12.27 -6.79 23.78
N LYS A 78 12.18 -8.07 23.37
CA LYS A 78 12.55 -8.55 22.03
C LYS A 78 11.69 -7.96 20.90
N ILE A 79 10.56 -7.30 21.19
CA ILE A 79 9.78 -6.56 20.18
C ILE A 79 10.62 -5.49 19.49
N VAL A 80 11.62 -4.93 20.18
CA VAL A 80 12.57 -3.96 19.59
C VAL A 80 13.29 -4.58 18.39
N LEU A 81 13.70 -5.85 18.45
CA LEU A 81 14.36 -6.53 17.33
C LEU A 81 13.44 -6.66 16.11
N TRP A 82 12.15 -6.91 16.33
CA TRP A 82 11.15 -6.96 15.27
C TRP A 82 10.92 -5.59 14.64
N LEU A 83 10.88 -4.52 15.45
CA LEU A 83 10.71 -3.14 14.98
C LEU A 83 11.97 -2.59 14.27
N LEU A 84 13.14 -3.14 14.55
CA LEU A 84 14.37 -2.77 13.85
C LEU A 84 14.39 -3.26 12.39
N ILE A 85 13.73 -4.38 12.07
CA ILE A 85 13.69 -4.92 10.69
C ILE A 85 13.20 -3.87 9.68
N PRO A 86 12.01 -3.25 9.84
CA PRO A 86 11.53 -2.24 8.89
C PRO A 86 12.36 -0.95 8.90
N ILE A 87 13.02 -0.60 10.02
CA ILE A 87 13.91 0.57 10.10
C ILE A 87 15.17 0.31 9.27
N VAL A 88 15.82 -0.84 9.48
CA VAL A 88 17.01 -1.24 8.72
C VAL A 88 16.69 -1.33 7.23
N ASN A 89 15.53 -1.89 6.87
CA ASN A 89 15.12 -1.95 5.48
C ASN A 89 14.96 -0.55 4.87
N GLY A 90 14.29 0.37 5.58
CA GLY A 90 14.18 1.75 5.12
C GLY A 90 15.53 2.45 4.98
N ILE A 91 16.45 2.25 5.92
CA ILE A 91 17.81 2.79 5.84
C ILE A 91 18.55 2.27 4.60
N ILE A 92 18.50 0.97 4.34
CA ILE A 92 19.11 0.37 3.13
C ILE A 92 18.54 1.03 1.87
N TRP A 93 17.21 1.20 1.81
CA TRP A 93 16.54 1.82 0.67
C TRP A 93 16.93 3.28 0.45
N GLY A 94 16.90 4.08 1.51
CA GLY A 94 17.30 5.48 1.44
C GLY A 94 18.76 5.65 1.06
N LEU A 95 19.66 4.90 1.71
CA LEU A 95 21.10 4.95 1.45
C LEU A 95 21.44 4.53 0.02
N MET A 96 20.80 3.47 -0.51
CA MET A 96 21.02 3.09 -1.91
C MET A 96 20.55 4.17 -2.87
N GLY A 97 19.36 4.72 -2.64
CA GLY A 97 18.84 5.84 -3.43
C GLY A 97 19.83 7.00 -3.47
N ILE A 98 20.30 7.45 -2.29
CA ILE A 98 21.15 8.63 -2.21
C ILE A 98 22.62 8.37 -2.52
N CYS A 99 23.17 7.17 -2.36
CA CYS A 99 24.61 6.93 -2.58
C CYS A 99 24.89 6.31 -3.95
N LEU A 100 24.00 5.46 -4.46
CA LEU A 100 24.23 4.67 -5.68
C LEU A 100 23.42 5.18 -6.87
N CYS A 101 22.27 5.82 -6.63
CA CYS A 101 21.30 6.18 -7.67
C CYS A 101 21.11 7.70 -7.84
N ARG A 102 22.16 8.49 -7.57
CA ARG A 102 22.14 9.95 -7.83
C ARG A 102 22.15 10.25 -9.33
N PRO A 103 21.57 11.37 -9.78
CA PRO A 103 21.71 11.86 -11.14
C PRO A 103 23.18 12.00 -11.55
N THR A 104 23.52 11.50 -12.73
CA THR A 104 24.81 11.69 -13.38
C THR A 104 24.60 12.41 -14.70
N LYS A 105 25.56 13.26 -15.11
CA LYS A 105 25.47 14.00 -16.39
C LYS A 105 25.16 13.08 -17.57
N GLU A 106 25.81 11.93 -17.62
CA GLU A 106 25.58 10.92 -18.65
C GLU A 106 24.13 10.42 -18.66
N SER A 107 23.56 10.09 -17.49
CA SER A 107 22.18 9.63 -17.39
C SER A 107 21.17 10.74 -17.70
N THR A 108 21.46 11.97 -17.28
CA THR A 108 20.62 13.14 -17.54
C THR A 108 20.53 13.42 -19.04
N GLU A 109 21.66 13.46 -19.74
CA GLU A 109 21.68 13.68 -21.19
C GLU A 109 21.04 12.53 -21.97
N TYR A 110 21.20 11.29 -21.49
CA TYR A 110 20.52 10.14 -22.09
C TYR A 110 18.99 10.23 -21.95
N LEU A 111 18.48 10.67 -20.79
CA LEU A 111 17.06 10.78 -20.51
C LEU A 111 16.40 12.01 -21.14
N ARG A 112 17.14 13.11 -21.32
CA ARG A 112 16.65 14.41 -21.84
C ARG A 112 15.70 14.30 -23.04
N PRO A 113 16.04 13.61 -24.16
CA PRO A 113 15.15 13.54 -25.31
C PRO A 113 13.83 12.78 -25.03
N TYR A 114 13.85 11.83 -24.11
CA TYR A 114 12.68 11.04 -23.74
C TYR A 114 11.74 11.80 -22.82
N VAL A 115 12.31 12.43 -21.79
CA VAL A 115 11.56 13.27 -20.84
C VAL A 115 10.92 14.45 -21.58
N LEU A 116 11.68 15.13 -22.46
CA LEU A 116 11.15 16.23 -23.25
C LEU A 116 10.01 15.79 -24.18
N LYS A 117 10.12 14.58 -24.78
CA LYS A 117 9.08 14.04 -25.65
C LYS A 117 7.80 13.73 -24.88
N ASP A 118 7.92 13.09 -23.72
CA ASP A 118 6.81 12.51 -22.96
C ASP A 118 6.14 13.52 -22.03
N PHE A 119 6.92 14.37 -21.34
CA PHE A 119 6.43 15.36 -20.37
C PHE A 119 6.34 16.79 -20.93
N LYS A 120 6.90 17.05 -22.12
CA LYS A 120 7.00 18.39 -22.74
C LYS A 120 7.78 19.41 -21.88
N THR A 121 8.63 18.90 -21.01
CA THR A 121 9.43 19.67 -20.05
C THR A 121 10.86 19.16 -20.09
N ASP A 122 11.83 20.06 -19.91
CA ASP A 122 13.23 19.68 -19.85
C ASP A 122 13.53 18.89 -18.55
N ILE A 123 14.45 17.92 -18.62
CA ILE A 123 14.82 17.10 -17.47
C ILE A 123 15.43 17.92 -16.32
N ASP A 124 16.02 19.08 -16.61
CA ASP A 124 16.60 19.98 -15.61
C ASP A 124 15.52 20.60 -14.68
N GLU A 125 14.24 20.54 -15.07
CA GLU A 125 13.10 20.87 -14.20
C GLU A 125 12.71 19.74 -13.23
N PHE A 126 13.41 18.60 -13.29
CA PHE A 126 13.19 17.44 -12.42
C PHE A 126 14.45 17.09 -11.63
N ASP A 127 14.26 16.74 -10.36
CA ASP A 127 15.24 15.93 -9.64
C ASP A 127 14.80 14.47 -9.73
N TYR A 128 15.75 13.55 -9.82
CA TYR A 128 15.42 12.15 -9.92
C TYR A 128 16.40 11.27 -9.16
N LEU A 129 15.93 10.09 -8.78
CA LEU A 129 16.77 9.01 -8.30
C LEU A 129 16.56 7.80 -9.20
N GLY A 130 17.64 7.07 -9.47
CA GLY A 130 17.65 5.91 -10.35
C GLY A 130 18.70 6.06 -11.44
N GLY A 131 18.54 5.33 -12.53
CA GLY A 131 19.48 5.42 -13.64
C GLY A 131 19.38 4.27 -14.63
N LEU A 132 20.34 4.23 -15.53
CA LEU A 132 20.49 3.19 -16.53
C LEU A 132 20.93 1.89 -15.84
N MET A 133 20.41 0.75 -16.30
CA MET A 133 20.89 -0.56 -15.90
C MET A 133 22.08 -0.98 -16.78
N TYR A 134 21.91 -0.89 -18.09
CA TYR A 134 22.95 -1.20 -19.08
C TYR A 134 22.70 -0.43 -20.38
N LEU A 135 23.76 -0.19 -21.15
CA LEU A 135 23.68 0.33 -22.51
C LEU A 135 24.23 -0.68 -23.49
N LYS A 136 23.52 -0.88 -24.61
CA LYS A 136 24.06 -1.57 -25.76
C LYS A 136 24.86 -0.56 -26.60
N LEU A 137 26.16 -0.81 -26.75
CA LEU A 137 27.07 0.00 -27.53
C LEU A 137 27.00 -0.35 -29.02
N ASN A 138 27.53 0.53 -29.86
CA ASN A 138 27.49 0.38 -31.33
C ASN A 138 28.25 -0.85 -31.83
N ASP A 139 29.23 -1.32 -31.08
CA ASP A 139 30.00 -2.55 -31.35
C ASP A 139 29.27 -3.83 -30.90
N GLY A 140 28.05 -3.69 -30.37
CA GLY A 140 27.25 -4.80 -29.84
C GLY A 140 27.59 -5.20 -28.41
N SER A 141 28.60 -4.58 -27.78
CA SER A 141 28.96 -4.82 -26.39
C SER A 141 28.00 -4.12 -25.42
N PHE A 142 28.04 -4.52 -24.14
CA PHE A 142 27.18 -3.96 -23.09
C PHE A 142 28.00 -3.20 -22.06
N LYS A 143 27.65 -1.93 -21.83
CA LYS A 143 28.16 -1.13 -20.70
C LYS A 143 27.18 -1.24 -19.53
N PHE A 144 27.58 -1.91 -18.47
CA PHE A 144 26.76 -2.10 -17.27
C PHE A 144 27.00 -1.00 -16.23
N TYR A 145 25.91 -0.50 -15.64
CA TYR A 145 25.97 0.46 -14.54
C TYR A 145 25.79 -0.28 -13.21
N PHE A 146 26.90 -0.76 -12.66
CA PHE A 146 26.92 -1.62 -11.49
C PHE A 146 26.22 -1.02 -10.26
N ASN A 147 26.28 0.30 -10.06
CA ASN A 147 25.60 0.95 -8.93
C ASN A 147 24.06 0.81 -9.02
N THR A 148 23.50 1.06 -10.21
CA THR A 148 22.07 0.93 -10.46
C THR A 148 21.64 -0.53 -10.41
N LEU A 149 22.41 -1.43 -11.04
CA LEU A 149 22.15 -2.87 -11.02
C LEU A 149 22.19 -3.45 -9.61
N LEU A 150 23.18 -3.09 -8.81
CA LEU A 150 23.29 -3.51 -7.41
C LEU A 150 22.07 -3.04 -6.62
N THR A 151 21.68 -1.78 -6.80
CA THR A 151 20.50 -1.21 -6.13
C THR A 151 19.23 -1.99 -6.49
N ILE A 152 18.94 -2.14 -7.78
CA ILE A 152 17.74 -2.86 -8.25
C ILE A 152 17.76 -4.32 -7.79
N THR A 153 18.92 -4.99 -7.86
CA THR A 153 19.05 -6.38 -7.45
C THR A 153 18.76 -6.54 -5.95
N VAL A 154 19.36 -5.71 -5.11
CA VAL A 154 19.14 -5.77 -3.65
C VAL A 154 17.70 -5.44 -3.29
N MET A 155 17.10 -4.39 -3.89
CA MET A 155 15.68 -4.10 -3.68
C MET A 155 14.80 -5.27 -4.12
N SER A 156 15.07 -5.86 -5.28
CA SER A 156 14.30 -6.98 -5.81
C SER A 156 14.38 -8.21 -4.91
N VAL A 157 15.55 -8.52 -4.35
CA VAL A 157 15.74 -9.62 -3.40
C VAL A 157 14.96 -9.37 -2.11
N ILE A 158 15.03 -8.17 -1.56
CA ILE A 158 14.30 -7.78 -0.34
C ILE A 158 12.78 -7.89 -0.55
N VAL A 159 12.29 -7.35 -1.67
CA VAL A 159 10.86 -7.41 -2.04
C VAL A 159 10.42 -8.86 -2.22
N SER A 160 11.18 -9.65 -2.97
CA SER A 160 10.87 -11.07 -3.22
C SER A 160 10.86 -11.89 -1.93
N PHE A 161 11.82 -11.67 -1.04
CA PHE A 161 11.85 -12.32 0.27
C PHE A 161 10.62 -11.95 1.11
N SER A 162 10.29 -10.66 1.17
CA SER A 162 9.10 -10.17 1.88
C SER A 162 7.82 -10.80 1.33
N PHE A 163 7.72 -10.92 0.00
CA PHE A 163 6.60 -11.54 -0.69
C PHE A 163 6.45 -13.03 -0.35
N VAL A 164 7.55 -13.78 -0.38
CA VAL A 164 7.57 -15.20 0.01
C VAL A 164 7.08 -15.36 1.45
N VAL A 165 7.55 -14.50 2.37
CA VAL A 165 7.09 -14.50 3.77
C VAL A 165 5.59 -14.22 3.87
N ILE A 166 5.08 -13.21 3.15
CA ILE A 166 3.65 -12.86 3.13
C ILE A 166 2.81 -14.03 2.64
N ILE A 167 3.19 -14.65 1.52
CA ILE A 167 2.47 -15.82 0.97
C ILE A 167 2.55 -17.00 1.92
N PHE A 168 3.73 -17.31 2.45
CA PHE A 168 3.93 -18.43 3.36
C PHE A 168 3.11 -18.27 4.64
N CYS A 169 3.28 -17.15 5.35
CA CYS A 169 2.56 -16.86 6.59
C CYS A 169 1.05 -16.71 6.34
N GLY A 170 0.65 -16.06 5.24
CA GLY A 170 -0.75 -15.93 4.85
C GLY A 170 -1.41 -17.29 4.57
N SER A 171 -0.74 -18.17 3.81
CA SER A 171 -1.22 -19.52 3.50
C SER A 171 -1.30 -20.40 4.75
N LYS A 172 -0.31 -20.30 5.66
CA LYS A 172 -0.36 -21.03 6.93
C LYS A 172 -1.47 -20.52 7.86
N CYS A 173 -1.69 -19.20 7.93
CA CYS A 173 -2.84 -18.63 8.64
C CYS A 173 -4.16 -19.16 8.06
N TYR A 174 -4.27 -19.20 6.73
CA TYR A 174 -5.43 -19.71 6.02
C TYR A 174 -5.73 -21.16 6.42
N LEU A 175 -4.73 -22.04 6.34
CA LEU A 175 -4.89 -23.46 6.66
C LEU A 175 -5.32 -23.65 8.12
N MET A 176 -4.67 -22.95 9.04
CA MET A 176 -4.95 -23.11 10.46
C MET A 176 -6.32 -22.59 10.86
N ILE A 177 -6.76 -21.45 10.31
CA ILE A 177 -8.13 -20.95 10.54
C ILE A 177 -9.16 -21.94 9.95
N SER A 178 -8.88 -22.51 8.77
CA SER A 178 -9.76 -23.51 8.14
C SER A 178 -9.89 -24.77 9.00
N GLU A 179 -8.79 -25.28 9.54
CA GLU A 179 -8.79 -26.45 10.44
C GLU A 179 -9.53 -26.15 11.74
N MET A 180 -9.29 -25.00 12.36
CA MET A 180 -10.01 -24.57 13.57
C MET A 180 -11.53 -24.50 13.34
N ASN A 181 -11.96 -24.01 12.18
CA ASN A 181 -13.38 -23.97 11.81
C ASN A 181 -13.99 -25.36 11.62
N ALA A 182 -13.20 -26.33 11.14
CA ALA A 182 -13.66 -27.71 10.92
C ALA A 182 -13.77 -28.53 12.22
N ILE A 183 -12.88 -28.29 13.18
CA ILE A 183 -12.76 -29.08 14.42
C ILE A 183 -13.66 -28.51 15.53
N THR A 184 -13.89 -27.20 15.56
CA THR A 184 -14.55 -26.57 16.71
C THR A 184 -16.08 -26.69 16.62
N SER A 185 -16.70 -27.33 17.62
CA SER A 185 -18.14 -27.28 17.95
C SER A 185 -18.55 -25.90 18.49
N SER A 186 -18.06 -24.82 17.86
CA SER A 186 -18.34 -23.45 18.29
C SER A 186 -19.80 -23.09 18.03
N SER A 187 -20.32 -22.14 18.81
CA SER A 187 -21.59 -21.50 18.45
C SER A 187 -21.56 -20.97 17.01
N ALA A 188 -22.72 -20.99 16.33
CA ALA A 188 -22.85 -20.48 14.96
C ALA A 188 -22.35 -19.02 14.81
N CYS A 189 -22.37 -18.23 15.89
CA CYS A 189 -21.85 -16.87 15.92
C CYS A 189 -20.32 -16.83 15.80
N SER A 190 -19.60 -17.69 16.53
CA SER A 190 -18.14 -17.75 16.50
C SER A 190 -17.62 -18.26 15.16
N GLN A 191 -18.24 -19.30 14.58
CA GLN A 191 -17.90 -19.80 13.25
C GLN A 191 -18.09 -18.71 12.18
N LYS A 192 -19.22 -17.98 12.21
CA LYS A 192 -19.48 -16.89 11.26
C LYS A 192 -18.45 -15.76 11.35
N LEU A 193 -18.02 -15.41 12.56
CA LEU A 193 -16.97 -14.40 12.76
C LEU A 193 -15.61 -14.89 12.25
N GLN A 194 -15.25 -16.15 12.51
CA GLN A 194 -14.01 -16.75 12.04
C GLN A 194 -13.95 -16.83 10.50
N SER A 195 -15.05 -17.20 9.83
CA SER A 195 -15.12 -17.15 8.36
C SER A 195 -14.97 -15.72 7.81
N GLN A 196 -15.50 -14.71 8.50
CA GLN A 196 -15.33 -13.31 8.07
C GLN A 196 -13.90 -12.81 8.24
N LEU A 197 -13.24 -13.18 9.35
CA LEU A 197 -11.82 -12.92 9.55
C LEU A 197 -10.95 -13.62 8.50
N PHE A 198 -11.33 -14.84 8.13
CA PHE A 198 -10.70 -15.61 7.06
C PHE A 198 -10.81 -14.90 5.69
N TYR A 199 -12.01 -14.51 5.26
CA TYR A 199 -12.17 -13.80 3.99
C TYR A 199 -11.44 -12.45 4.00
N ALA A 200 -11.51 -11.70 5.10
CA ALA A 200 -10.77 -10.45 5.24
C ALA A 200 -9.25 -10.66 5.10
N LEU A 201 -8.71 -11.75 5.66
CA LEU A 201 -7.30 -12.09 5.55
C LEU A 201 -6.88 -12.43 4.11
N VAL A 202 -7.72 -13.15 3.36
CA VAL A 202 -7.47 -13.47 1.94
C VAL A 202 -7.43 -12.21 1.07
N PHE A 203 -8.36 -11.28 1.30
CA PHE A 203 -8.33 -10.01 0.56
C PHE A 203 -7.13 -9.14 0.97
N GLN A 204 -6.74 -9.16 2.25
CA GLN A 204 -5.54 -8.46 2.73
C GLN A 204 -4.24 -9.01 2.18
N THR A 205 -4.11 -10.31 1.95
CA THR A 205 -2.93 -10.85 1.26
C THR A 205 -2.93 -10.45 -0.21
N LEU A 206 -4.10 -10.44 -0.86
CA LEU A 206 -4.20 -10.18 -2.30
C LEU A 206 -3.97 -8.71 -2.67
N ILE A 207 -4.39 -7.75 -1.83
CA ILE A 207 -4.28 -6.31 -2.12
C ILE A 207 -2.81 -5.86 -2.35
N PRO A 208 -1.85 -6.12 -1.44
CA PRO A 208 -0.43 -5.80 -1.66
C PRO A 208 0.19 -6.56 -2.85
N VAL A 209 -0.29 -7.77 -3.15
CA VAL A 209 0.17 -8.55 -4.31
C VAL A 209 -0.21 -7.81 -5.60
N LEU A 210 -1.47 -7.39 -5.71
CA LEU A 210 -2.00 -6.77 -6.93
C LEU A 210 -1.63 -5.30 -7.09
N LEU A 211 -1.58 -4.52 -6.01
CA LEU A 211 -1.35 -3.07 -6.08
C LEU A 211 0.12 -2.66 -5.93
N LEU A 212 0.94 -3.47 -5.24
CA LEU A 212 2.35 -3.14 -5.02
C LEU A 212 3.26 -4.05 -5.83
N HIS A 213 3.15 -5.38 -5.66
CA HIS A 213 4.14 -6.29 -6.24
C HIS A 213 3.96 -6.46 -7.75
N PHE A 214 2.73 -6.70 -8.22
CA PHE A 214 2.46 -6.94 -9.63
C PHE A 214 2.87 -5.77 -10.55
N PRO A 215 2.46 -4.50 -10.31
CA PRO A 215 2.83 -3.38 -11.18
C PRO A 215 4.34 -3.13 -11.22
N ILE A 216 5.00 -3.25 -10.06
CA ILE A 216 6.47 -3.07 -9.94
C ILE A 216 7.21 -4.18 -10.68
N SER A 217 6.77 -5.43 -10.54
CA SER A 217 7.41 -6.58 -11.18
C SER A 217 7.28 -6.51 -12.70
N VAL A 218 6.10 -6.12 -13.20
CA VAL A 218 5.87 -5.87 -14.63
C VAL A 218 6.79 -4.75 -15.11
N MET A 219 6.81 -3.60 -14.43
CA MET A 219 7.66 -2.47 -14.79
C MET A 219 9.14 -2.88 -14.90
N PHE A 220 9.70 -3.55 -13.88
CA PHE A 220 11.10 -3.99 -13.92
C PHE A 220 11.37 -5.07 -14.96
N GLY A 221 10.43 -5.99 -15.21
CA GLY A 221 10.56 -6.98 -16.28
C GLY A 221 10.69 -6.36 -17.67
N PHE A 222 9.93 -5.30 -17.93
CA PHE A 222 10.03 -4.51 -19.17
C PHE A 222 11.36 -3.77 -19.27
N VAL A 223 11.81 -3.11 -18.20
CA VAL A 223 13.09 -2.37 -18.21
C VAL A 223 14.29 -3.31 -18.40
N LEU A 224 14.29 -4.49 -17.77
CA LEU A 224 15.36 -5.48 -17.90
C LEU A 224 15.50 -6.03 -19.33
N THR A 225 14.46 -5.93 -20.15
CA THR A 225 14.46 -6.40 -21.54
C THR A 225 14.64 -5.25 -22.55
N ASP A 226 15.00 -4.05 -22.11
CA ASP A 226 15.11 -2.83 -22.95
C ASP A 226 13.76 -2.32 -23.50
N HIS A 227 12.65 -2.66 -22.85
CA HIS A 227 11.29 -2.26 -23.24
C HIS A 227 10.63 -1.33 -22.21
N GLY A 228 11.38 -0.38 -21.63
CA GLY A 228 10.82 0.60 -20.68
C GLY A 228 9.51 1.23 -21.15
N LEU A 229 8.56 1.40 -20.21
CA LEU A 229 7.14 1.63 -20.49
C LEU A 229 6.77 3.10 -20.79
N GLY A 230 7.74 4.02 -20.77
CA GLY A 230 7.49 5.45 -20.89
C GLY A 230 6.53 5.95 -19.81
N ILE A 231 5.60 6.83 -20.20
CA ILE A 231 4.58 7.41 -19.31
C ILE A 231 3.73 6.35 -18.61
N TYR A 232 3.50 5.19 -19.24
CA TYR A 232 2.68 4.11 -18.65
C TYR A 232 3.26 3.56 -17.35
N SER A 233 4.56 3.72 -17.09
CA SER A 233 5.14 3.36 -15.79
C SER A 233 4.61 4.19 -14.61
N SER A 234 3.95 5.32 -14.86
CA SER A 234 3.23 6.09 -13.84
C SER A 234 2.10 5.30 -13.18
N ILE A 235 1.62 4.21 -13.79
CA ILE A 235 0.66 3.30 -13.16
C ILE A 235 1.17 2.77 -11.82
N VAL A 236 2.49 2.58 -11.69
CA VAL A 236 3.12 2.16 -10.44
C VAL A 236 2.94 3.23 -9.36
N SER A 237 3.15 4.51 -9.68
CA SER A 237 2.86 5.59 -8.73
C SER A 237 1.40 5.54 -8.28
N ILE A 238 0.46 5.39 -9.23
CA ILE A 238 -0.99 5.38 -8.94
C ILE A 238 -1.38 4.22 -8.02
N THR A 239 -0.94 2.99 -8.32
CA THR A 239 -1.32 1.82 -7.50
C THR A 239 -0.70 1.87 -6.11
N ILE A 240 0.51 2.42 -5.98
CA ILE A 240 1.16 2.68 -4.69
C ILE A 240 0.36 3.72 -3.89
N SER A 241 -0.07 4.82 -4.50
CA SER A 241 -0.87 5.86 -3.83
C SER A 241 -2.24 5.36 -3.37
N LEU A 242 -2.86 4.45 -4.14
CA LEU A 242 -4.19 3.89 -3.82
C LEU A 242 -4.14 2.82 -2.74
N TYR A 243 -3.00 2.13 -2.60
CA TYR A 243 -2.85 1.00 -1.67
C TYR A 243 -3.30 1.31 -0.23
N PRO A 244 -2.86 2.40 0.43
CA PRO A 244 -3.26 2.71 1.81
C PRO A 244 -4.76 2.91 1.99
N ALA A 245 -5.46 3.35 0.94
CA ALA A 245 -6.91 3.54 0.97
C ALA A 245 -7.66 2.21 0.79
N ILE A 246 -7.11 1.28 0.00
CA ILE A 246 -7.77 0.01 -0.37
C ILE A 246 -7.53 -1.08 0.68
N ASP A 247 -6.32 -1.17 1.25
CA ASP A 247 -5.93 -2.19 2.23
C ASP A 247 -6.87 -2.34 3.45
N PRO A 248 -7.42 -1.27 4.06
CA PRO A 248 -8.31 -1.43 5.20
C PRO A 248 -9.76 -1.80 4.82
N LEU A 249 -10.16 -1.68 3.55
CA LEU A 249 -11.55 -1.86 3.12
C LEU A 249 -12.09 -3.28 3.40
N PRO A 250 -11.35 -4.38 3.19
CA PRO A 250 -11.82 -5.71 3.54
C PRO A 250 -12.21 -5.82 5.02
N ASN A 251 -11.46 -5.19 5.94
CA ASN A 251 -11.83 -5.20 7.36
C ASN A 251 -13.16 -4.50 7.60
N PHE A 252 -13.36 -3.32 6.99
CA PHE A 252 -14.57 -2.53 7.20
C PHE A 252 -15.82 -3.15 6.59
N PHE A 253 -15.71 -3.81 5.43
CA PHE A 253 -16.89 -4.31 4.71
C PHE A 253 -17.20 -5.79 4.96
N ILE A 254 -16.19 -6.64 5.21
CA ILE A 254 -16.39 -8.09 5.35
C ILE A 254 -16.74 -8.47 6.80
N ILE A 255 -16.11 -7.83 7.79
CA ILE A 255 -16.25 -8.19 9.20
C ILE A 255 -17.48 -7.50 9.80
N SER A 256 -18.51 -8.26 10.18
CA SER A 256 -19.81 -7.70 10.57
C SER A 256 -19.77 -6.69 11.72
N PRO A 257 -18.99 -6.91 12.80
CA PRO A 257 -18.82 -5.90 13.85
C PRO A 257 -18.27 -4.58 13.34
N TYR A 258 -17.20 -4.61 12.52
CA TYR A 258 -16.60 -3.41 11.94
C TYR A 258 -17.53 -2.71 10.95
N ARG A 259 -18.24 -3.49 10.11
CA ARG A 259 -19.25 -2.95 9.19
C ARG A 259 -20.36 -2.21 9.93
N LYS A 260 -20.90 -2.81 11.00
CA LYS A 260 -21.93 -2.19 11.84
C LYS A 260 -21.42 -0.95 12.58
N ALA A 261 -20.13 -0.89 12.93
CA ALA A 261 -19.53 0.30 13.52
C ALA A 261 -19.35 1.42 12.47
N ALA A 262 -18.80 1.09 11.29
CA ALA A 262 -18.59 2.03 10.19
C ALA A 262 -19.90 2.70 9.73
N PHE A 263 -20.96 1.92 9.49
CA PHE A 263 -22.27 2.48 9.13
C PHE A 263 -22.90 3.33 10.23
N ARG A 264 -22.64 3.00 11.51
CA ARG A 264 -23.10 3.83 12.64
C ARG A 264 -22.35 5.16 12.71
N CYS A 265 -21.05 5.19 12.42
CA CYS A 265 -20.29 6.44 12.31
C CYS A 265 -20.79 7.29 11.14
N ILE A 266 -20.99 6.70 9.95
CA ILE A 266 -21.50 7.41 8.77
C ILE A 266 -22.89 8.00 9.04
N LYS A 267 -23.79 7.25 9.67
CA LYS A 267 -25.13 7.73 10.08
C LYS A 267 -25.12 8.79 11.19
N ARG A 268 -24.03 8.94 11.95
CA ARG A 268 -23.88 10.01 12.95
C ARG A 268 -23.28 11.28 12.35
N VAL A 269 -22.47 11.14 11.30
CA VAL A 269 -21.86 12.25 10.56
C VAL A 269 -22.85 12.87 9.57
N HIS A 270 -23.78 12.09 9.04
CA HIS A 270 -25.01 12.61 8.43
C HIS A 270 -26.16 12.54 9.45
N PRO A 271 -26.41 13.58 10.27
CA PRO A 271 -27.73 13.71 10.86
C PRO A 271 -28.72 13.74 9.70
N MET A 272 -29.74 12.88 9.77
CA MET A 272 -30.86 12.91 8.85
C MET A 272 -31.43 14.34 8.85
N THR A 273 -31.14 15.11 7.80
CA THR A 273 -31.94 16.26 7.42
C THR A 273 -33.23 15.75 6.78
N ASP A 274 -34.01 14.95 7.51
CA ASP A 274 -35.37 14.62 7.11
C ASP A 274 -36.32 15.56 7.84
N ASN A 275 -36.60 16.67 7.15
CA ASN A 275 -37.82 17.42 7.33
C ASN A 275 -39.01 16.47 7.12
N SER A 276 -39.70 16.11 8.20
CA SER A 276 -41.13 15.79 8.14
C SER A 276 -41.85 16.50 9.28
N ILE A 277 -41.96 17.82 9.08
CA ILE A 277 -43.15 18.57 9.47
C ILE A 277 -44.33 17.89 8.79
N ASN A 278 -45.43 17.71 9.52
CA ASN A 278 -46.75 17.18 9.12
C ASN A 278 -47.03 15.70 9.40
N GLN A 279 -47.30 15.38 10.67
CA GLN A 279 -48.50 14.61 10.99
C GLN A 279 -49.27 15.30 12.12
N ALA A 280 -50.27 16.10 11.74
CA ALA A 280 -51.31 16.54 12.66
C ALA A 280 -52.25 15.35 12.94
N PRO A 281 -52.76 15.18 14.18
CA PRO A 281 -53.67 14.09 14.52
C PRO A 281 -55.05 14.33 13.88
N PRO A 282 -55.76 13.28 13.43
CA PRO A 282 -57.09 13.46 12.86
C PRO A 282 -58.10 13.79 13.97
N ASN A 283 -58.75 14.94 13.82
CA ASN A 283 -59.97 15.33 14.53
C ASN A 283 -61.07 14.28 14.32
N SER A 284 -61.56 13.66 15.39
CA SER A 284 -62.89 13.05 15.41
C SER A 284 -63.81 13.88 16.31
N LYS A 285 -64.73 14.62 15.68
CA LYS A 285 -65.90 15.18 16.35
C LYS A 285 -67.16 14.54 15.78
N ASN A 286 -68.04 14.17 16.72
CA ASN A 286 -69.46 13.81 16.59
C ASN A 286 -69.68 12.31 16.29
N VAL A 287 -70.50 11.54 17.03
CA VAL A 287 -71.81 11.86 17.63
C VAL A 287 -72.15 10.87 18.80
N ALA A 288 -72.78 11.42 19.84
CA ALA A 288 -73.76 10.89 20.81
C ALA A 288 -73.43 9.76 21.82
N ALA A 289 -73.54 10.14 23.09
CA ALA A 289 -74.09 9.33 24.19
C ALA A 289 -75.61 9.64 24.34
N PRO A 290 -76.38 9.13 25.33
CA PRO A 290 -76.12 8.07 26.32
C PRO A 290 -77.31 7.06 26.47
N ALA A 291 -77.12 5.98 27.24
CA ALA A 291 -78.13 5.52 28.22
C ALA A 291 -77.57 4.46 29.19
N ILE A 292 -77.75 4.79 30.45
CA ILE A 292 -77.54 4.07 31.70
C ILE A 292 -78.46 2.84 31.80
N ASN A 293 -77.98 1.69 32.30
CA ASN A 293 -78.63 1.06 33.46
C ASN A 293 -77.80 -0.03 34.16
N ASN A 294 -77.99 -0.06 35.47
CA ASN A 294 -77.27 -0.79 36.50
C ASN A 294 -77.66 -2.26 36.65
N THR A 295 -76.89 -2.92 37.52
CA THR A 295 -77.26 -3.88 38.59
C THR A 295 -77.11 -5.40 38.38
N VAL A 296 -76.29 -5.94 39.31
CA VAL A 296 -76.12 -7.29 39.87
C VAL A 296 -75.42 -8.35 39.00
#